data_AF-A0A1L9BFL3-F1
#
_entry.id   AF-A0A1L9BFL3-F1
#
_cell.length_a   1.000
_cell.length_b   1.000
_cell.length_c   1.000
_cell.angle_alpha   90.00
_cell.angle_beta   90.00
_cell.angle_gamma   90.00
#
_symmetry.space_group_name_H-M   'P 1'
#
loop_
_entity.id
_entity.type
_entity.pdbx_description
1 polymer ?
#
loop_
_entity_poly.entity_id
_entity_poly.type
_entity_poly.pdbx_seq_one_letter_code
_entity_poly.pdbx_strand_id
1 'polypeptide(L)'
;MTYKGTASQVFELDPNAKASTVRNELKSSGFISEDSASEAWRFFIYDSETTNFSDAILGKEVEALVPISGMFGPGGQLYLTNTRKEKNPDLMGIGTDWFFDRFMSCRVRLNNDEESARAANRGKFEPMHLTHVRPTSTNTPGIYDNVVVCEQGSVITFDVSSWGAAGFCFNIKPDAGETIVDGLYICLGDNPNHVAGSSTRRYSSAAKQIVVNSTSSMQIPSGQWVQYQRVSVQTLRMTSYKKDGRTYSSNAQPPNSIASSTAAPSSRDTSLPRSAELSPRDLARATILPGDSITPGTTQPGADSNQSFGGISNVVTDRTPLGEVVFYFFVFKSREDAVKVIGQINSPNPSVWD
;
A
#
# COMPACT_ATOMS: atom_id res chain seq x y z
N MET A 1 -5.29 19.36 18.72
CA MET A 1 -6.37 19.01 17.76
C MET A 1 -6.65 17.52 17.89
N THR A 2 -7.91 17.10 17.93
CA THR A 2 -8.30 15.69 18.14
C THR A 2 -9.03 15.13 16.92
N TYR A 3 -8.69 13.92 16.53
CA TYR A 3 -9.16 13.29 15.31
C TYR A 3 -9.86 11.95 15.59
N LYS A 4 -11.04 11.75 14.98
CA LYS A 4 -11.89 10.56 15.10
C LYS A 4 -12.35 10.12 13.71
N GLY A 5 -11.76 9.07 13.15
CA GLY A 5 -12.18 8.54 11.85
C GLY A 5 -12.04 9.58 10.72
N THR A 6 -13.10 10.27 10.32
CA THR A 6 -13.07 11.38 9.33
C THR A 6 -13.40 12.75 9.92
N ALA A 7 -13.72 12.81 11.21
CA ALA A 7 -14.08 14.02 11.93
C ALA A 7 -12.87 14.57 12.70
N SER A 8 -12.59 15.85 12.49
CA SER A 8 -11.59 16.62 13.24
C SER A 8 -12.28 17.69 14.07
N GLN A 9 -11.89 17.83 15.33
CA GLN A 9 -12.33 18.94 16.18
C GLN A 9 -11.14 19.49 16.97
N VAL A 10 -11.13 20.80 17.18
CA VAL A 10 -10.11 21.46 17.98
C VAL A 10 -10.57 21.47 19.44
N PHE A 11 -9.69 20.97 20.30
CA PHE A 11 -9.83 21.00 21.76
C PHE A 11 -8.57 21.65 22.33
N GLU A 12 -8.76 22.51 23.31
CA GLU A 12 -7.67 23.10 24.10
C GLU A 12 -7.35 22.14 25.25
N LEU A 13 -6.40 21.25 25.01
CA LEU A 13 -6.03 20.20 25.96
C LEU A 13 -4.69 20.55 26.63
N ASP A 14 -4.60 20.40 27.95
CA ASP A 14 -3.31 20.45 28.66
C ASP A 14 -2.46 19.23 28.23
N PRO A 15 -1.27 19.42 27.64
CA PRO A 15 -0.38 18.32 27.24
C PRO A 15 -0.04 17.35 28.38
N ASN A 16 -0.06 17.80 29.63
CA ASN A 16 0.22 16.97 30.80
C ASN A 16 -1.03 16.24 31.34
N ALA A 17 -2.22 16.56 30.81
CA ALA A 17 -3.44 15.86 31.19
C ALA A 17 -3.32 14.37 30.88
N LYS A 18 -3.87 13.54 31.77
CA LYS A 18 -3.96 12.10 31.55
C LYS A 18 -4.96 11.80 30.44
N ALA A 19 -4.69 10.75 29.67
CA ALA A 19 -5.58 10.28 28.60
C ALA A 19 -7.01 10.03 29.10
N SER A 20 -7.17 9.58 30.35
CA SER A 20 -8.49 9.38 30.97
C SER A 20 -9.25 10.68 31.18
N THR A 21 -8.57 11.77 31.56
CA THR A 21 -9.16 13.11 31.69
C THR A 21 -9.66 13.60 30.33
N VAL A 22 -8.82 13.49 29.30
CA VAL A 22 -9.17 13.87 27.93
C VAL A 22 -10.33 13.02 27.41
N ARG A 23 -10.33 11.70 27.67
CA ARG A 23 -11.46 10.83 27.31
C ARG A 23 -12.77 11.34 27.89
N ASN A 24 -12.79 11.72 29.16
CA ASN A 24 -14.00 12.22 29.81
C ASN A 24 -14.48 13.51 29.17
N GLU A 25 -13.57 14.43 28.84
CA GLU A 25 -13.90 15.67 28.12
C GLU A 25 -14.51 15.38 26.73
N LEU A 26 -13.90 14.49 25.96
CA LEU A 26 -14.39 14.09 24.63
C LEU A 26 -15.75 13.37 24.69
N LYS A 27 -16.03 12.65 25.78
CA LYS A 27 -17.34 12.04 26.01
C LYS A 27 -18.39 13.09 26.38
N SER A 28 -18.06 13.99 27.30
CA SER A 28 -18.95 15.07 27.72
C SER A 28 -19.30 16.02 26.58
N SER A 29 -18.38 16.21 25.62
CA SER A 29 -18.65 16.99 24.40
C SER A 29 -19.44 16.22 23.33
N GLY A 30 -19.72 14.93 23.54
CA GLY A 30 -20.37 14.06 22.56
C GLY A 30 -19.49 13.69 21.36
N PHE A 31 -18.17 13.95 21.42
CA PHE A 31 -17.26 13.65 20.32
C PHE A 31 -17.03 12.15 20.18
N ILE A 32 -16.88 11.42 21.29
CA ILE A 32 -16.83 9.95 21.32
C ILE A 32 -17.97 9.39 22.17
N SER A 33 -18.41 8.19 21.82
CA SER A 33 -19.43 7.44 22.53
C SER A 33 -18.85 6.60 23.68
N GLU A 34 -19.75 6.08 24.52
CA GLU A 34 -19.42 5.03 25.50
C GLU A 34 -19.04 3.71 24.80
N ASP A 35 -18.25 2.90 25.50
CA ASP A 35 -17.89 1.58 24.99
C ASP A 35 -19.16 0.69 24.91
N SER A 36 -19.34 0.04 23.76
CA SER A 36 -20.44 -0.87 23.47
C SER A 36 -19.93 -2.08 22.68
N ALA A 37 -20.82 -2.99 22.28
CA ALA A 37 -20.44 -4.15 21.47
C ALA A 37 -19.81 -3.77 20.12
N SER A 38 -20.21 -2.63 19.54
CA SER A 38 -19.78 -2.16 18.22
C SER A 38 -18.89 -0.91 18.26
N GLU A 39 -18.74 -0.29 19.43
CA GLU A 39 -17.93 0.92 19.61
C GLU A 39 -16.96 0.77 20.78
N ALA A 40 -15.68 0.95 20.50
CA ALA A 40 -14.63 1.08 21.51
C ALA A 40 -13.56 2.04 20.99
N TRP A 41 -13.73 3.32 21.29
CA TRP A 41 -12.77 4.35 20.89
C TRP A 41 -11.51 4.24 21.75
N ARG A 42 -10.34 4.12 21.12
CA ARG A 42 -9.04 4.03 21.80
C ARG A 42 -8.07 5.05 21.21
N PHE A 43 -7.20 5.58 22.06
CA PHE A 43 -6.12 6.47 21.62
C PHE A 43 -5.06 5.66 20.91
N PHE A 44 -4.50 6.25 19.87
CA PHE A 44 -3.30 5.76 19.22
C PHE A 44 -2.07 6.49 19.77
N ILE A 45 -1.03 5.73 20.07
CA ILE A 45 0.26 6.23 20.52
C ILE A 45 1.18 6.29 19.31
N TYR A 46 1.43 7.51 18.82
CA TYR A 46 2.21 7.70 17.58
C TYR A 46 3.68 7.32 17.73
N ASP A 47 4.28 7.56 18.90
CA ASP A 47 5.68 7.26 19.21
C ASP A 47 5.80 6.08 20.18
N SER A 48 5.08 4.99 19.90
CA SER A 48 5.20 3.77 20.70
C SER A 48 6.48 3.03 20.32
N GLU A 49 7.38 2.79 21.29
CA GLU A 49 8.57 1.93 21.09
C GLU A 49 8.22 0.42 20.95
N THR A 50 6.99 0.10 20.58
CA THR A 50 6.53 -1.29 20.46
C THR A 50 7.03 -1.90 19.17
N THR A 51 6.86 -3.21 19.02
CA THR A 51 7.17 -3.93 17.77
C THR A 51 5.91 -4.45 17.07
N ASN A 52 4.74 -4.17 17.65
CA ASN A 52 3.44 -4.63 17.20
C ASN A 52 2.40 -3.50 17.26
N PHE A 53 1.64 -3.35 16.18
CA PHE A 53 0.60 -2.33 16.03
C PHE A 53 -0.52 -2.44 17.06
N SER A 54 -0.81 -3.64 17.58
CA SER A 54 -1.79 -3.80 18.67
C SER A 54 -1.40 -3.02 19.91
N ASP A 55 -0.10 -2.86 20.13
CA ASP A 55 0.46 -2.28 21.35
C ASP A 55 0.57 -0.75 21.23
N ALA A 56 0.47 -0.22 20.01
CA ALA A 56 0.33 1.21 19.73
C ALA A 56 -1.10 1.73 20.00
N ILE A 57 -2.05 0.84 20.30
CA ILE A 57 -3.41 1.20 20.74
C ILE A 57 -3.43 1.20 22.27
N LEU A 58 -3.68 2.37 22.87
CA LEU A 58 -3.68 2.52 24.32
C LEU A 58 -4.85 1.75 24.96
N GLY A 59 -4.52 0.80 25.84
CA GLY A 59 -5.49 0.11 26.68
C GLY A 59 -6.24 1.07 27.60
N LYS A 60 -7.54 0.87 27.80
CA LYS A 60 -8.37 1.80 28.58
C LYS A 60 -7.93 1.86 30.04
N GLU A 61 -7.47 0.73 30.56
CA GLU A 61 -7.00 0.52 31.93
C GLU A 61 -5.73 1.31 32.29
N VAL A 62 -4.93 1.70 31.30
CA VAL A 62 -3.69 2.47 31.51
C VAL A 62 -3.83 3.97 31.24
N GLU A 63 -5.00 4.44 30.77
CA GLU A 63 -5.23 5.85 30.42
C GLU A 63 -5.06 6.82 31.59
N ALA A 64 -5.28 6.36 32.82
CA ALA A 64 -5.06 7.17 34.03
C ALA A 64 -3.57 7.44 34.30
N LEU A 65 -2.67 6.68 33.67
CA LEU A 65 -1.23 6.75 33.90
C LEU A 65 -0.52 7.55 32.81
N VAL A 66 -1.02 7.53 31.58
CA VAL A 66 -0.36 8.10 30.40
C VAL A 66 -0.77 9.55 30.17
N PRO A 67 0.17 10.52 30.15
CA PRO A 67 -0.10 11.89 29.72
C PRO A 67 -0.24 11.97 28.19
N ILE A 68 -1.08 12.88 27.69
CA ILE A 68 -1.32 13.02 26.24
C ILE A 68 -0.09 13.53 25.47
N SER A 69 0.85 14.21 26.12
CA SER A 69 2.10 14.68 25.52
C SER A 69 2.92 13.56 24.87
N GLY A 70 2.82 12.32 25.38
CA GLY A 70 3.51 11.15 24.82
C GLY A 70 2.78 10.46 23.67
N MET A 71 1.64 10.99 23.22
CA MET A 71 0.80 10.36 22.19
C MET A 71 0.60 11.21 20.95
N PHE A 72 1.09 12.45 20.92
CA PHE A 72 0.88 13.34 19.80
C PHE A 72 1.56 12.83 18.54
N GLY A 73 0.81 12.80 17.45
CA GLY A 73 1.33 12.63 16.10
C GLY A 73 1.76 13.96 15.47
N PRO A 74 2.07 13.93 14.16
CA PRO A 74 2.44 15.10 13.38
C PRO A 74 1.43 16.24 13.55
N GLY A 75 1.93 17.48 13.69
CA GLY A 75 1.08 18.65 13.91
C GLY A 75 0.39 18.70 15.28
N GLY A 76 0.84 17.93 16.29
CA GLY A 76 0.28 17.96 17.65
C GLY A 76 -1.12 17.35 17.73
N GLN A 77 -1.39 16.32 16.92
CA GLN A 77 -2.70 15.70 16.79
C GLN A 77 -2.82 14.45 17.66
N LEU A 78 -4.00 14.25 18.26
CA LEU A 78 -4.36 12.98 18.90
C LEU A 78 -5.29 12.18 17.99
N TYR A 79 -4.94 10.92 17.75
CA TYR A 79 -5.72 10.02 16.91
C TYR A 79 -6.55 9.05 17.75
N LEU A 80 -7.83 8.92 17.41
CA LEU A 80 -8.77 7.96 17.99
C LEU A 80 -9.27 7.00 16.93
N THR A 81 -9.20 5.70 17.24
CA THR A 81 -9.72 4.62 16.38
C THR A 81 -10.77 3.81 17.12
N ASN A 82 -11.77 3.31 16.40
CA ASN A 82 -12.76 2.37 16.95
C ASN A 82 -12.29 0.93 16.77
N THR A 83 -11.85 0.29 17.84
CA THR A 83 -11.30 -1.08 17.81
C THR A 83 -12.36 -2.19 17.69
N ARG A 84 -13.65 -1.84 17.72
CA ARG A 84 -14.78 -2.78 17.56
C ARG A 84 -15.57 -2.58 16.27
N LYS A 85 -15.09 -1.71 15.38
CA LYS A 85 -15.78 -1.39 14.13
C LYS A 85 -15.91 -2.64 13.26
N GLU A 86 -17.13 -2.99 12.85
CA GLU A 86 -17.37 -4.21 12.06
C GLU A 86 -17.10 -4.01 10.56
N LYS A 87 -17.24 -2.78 10.07
CA LYS A 87 -17.08 -2.43 8.65
C LYS A 87 -16.18 -1.22 8.50
N ASN A 88 -15.39 -1.20 7.43
CA ASN A 88 -14.46 -0.11 7.12
C ASN A 88 -13.58 0.26 8.32
N PRO A 89 -12.85 -0.71 8.92
CA PRO A 89 -11.93 -0.38 10.00
C PRO A 89 -10.87 0.61 9.51
N ASP A 90 -10.35 1.42 10.41
CA ASP A 90 -9.18 2.22 10.09
C ASP A 90 -8.02 1.27 9.81
N LEU A 91 -7.19 1.62 8.82
CA LEU A 91 -6.02 0.85 8.45
C LEU A 91 -4.78 1.54 8.99
N MET A 92 -3.80 0.75 9.40
CA MET A 92 -2.53 1.23 9.88
C MET A 92 -1.41 0.55 9.14
N GLY A 93 -0.45 1.30 8.63
CA GLY A 93 0.68 0.73 7.89
C GLY A 93 1.83 1.72 7.77
N ILE A 94 2.96 1.26 7.23
CA ILE A 94 4.17 2.08 7.07
C ILE A 94 4.26 2.55 5.63
N GLY A 95 4.46 3.85 5.43
CA GLY A 95 4.70 4.42 4.11
C GLY A 95 5.99 3.89 3.48
N THR A 96 5.91 3.45 2.23
CA THR A 96 7.07 3.04 1.42
C THR A 96 6.97 3.61 0.00
N ASP A 97 8.08 3.72 -0.71
CA ASP A 97 8.07 4.14 -2.13
C ASP A 97 7.97 2.94 -3.07
N TRP A 98 8.46 1.78 -2.61
CA TRP A 98 8.53 0.53 -3.36
C TRP A 98 8.21 -0.64 -2.43
N PHE A 99 7.50 -1.63 -2.95
CA PHE A 99 7.41 -2.94 -2.33
C PHE A 99 8.57 -3.81 -2.80
N PHE A 100 9.04 -4.69 -1.94
CA PHE A 100 10.17 -5.58 -2.20
C PHE A 100 9.82 -7.02 -1.82
N ASP A 101 10.17 -7.97 -2.69
CA ASP A 101 10.25 -9.39 -2.34
C ASP A 101 11.46 -10.01 -3.03
N ARG A 102 12.40 -10.56 -2.25
CA ARG A 102 13.61 -11.24 -2.73
C ARG A 102 14.38 -10.41 -3.78
N PHE A 103 14.29 -10.77 -5.06
CA PHE A 103 15.02 -10.14 -6.16
C PHE A 103 14.19 -9.16 -6.97
N MET A 104 12.97 -8.85 -6.54
CA MET A 104 12.07 -7.96 -7.26
C MET A 104 11.57 -6.81 -6.38
N SER A 105 11.28 -5.70 -7.04
CA SER A 105 10.55 -4.59 -6.45
C SER A 105 9.48 -4.08 -7.40
N CYS A 106 8.39 -3.53 -6.85
CA CYS A 106 7.39 -2.85 -7.64
C CYS A 106 6.85 -1.61 -6.94
N ARG A 107 6.35 -0.67 -7.74
CA ARG A 107 5.55 0.45 -7.26
C ARG A 107 4.47 0.80 -8.27
N VAL A 108 3.48 1.54 -7.78
CA VAL A 108 2.37 2.06 -8.58
C VAL A 108 2.42 3.58 -8.55
N ARG A 109 2.38 4.23 -9.70
CA ARG A 109 2.42 5.71 -9.78
C ARG A 109 1.38 6.22 -10.75
N LEU A 110 1.09 7.51 -10.75
CA LEU A 110 0.27 8.09 -11.81
C LEU A 110 0.96 7.92 -13.17
N ASN A 111 0.17 7.56 -14.18
CA ASN A 111 0.60 7.61 -15.57
C ASN A 111 0.57 9.07 -16.05
N ASN A 112 1.75 9.65 -16.24
CA ASN A 112 1.91 11.00 -16.77
C ASN A 112 2.57 11.02 -18.16
N ASP A 113 2.79 9.84 -18.76
CA ASP A 113 3.47 9.72 -20.06
C ASP A 113 2.52 10.06 -21.23
N GLU A 114 1.22 9.79 -21.06
CA GLU A 114 0.19 9.93 -22.09
C GLU A 114 -0.69 11.15 -21.82
N GLU A 115 -1.10 11.87 -22.86
CA GLU A 115 -1.90 13.09 -22.72
C GLU A 115 -3.27 12.84 -22.07
N SER A 116 -3.96 11.78 -22.49
CA SER A 116 -5.23 11.37 -21.88
C SER A 116 -5.07 10.97 -20.42
N ALA A 117 -3.95 10.33 -20.06
CA ALA A 117 -3.66 9.97 -18.67
C ALA A 117 -3.33 11.21 -17.83
N ARG A 118 -2.50 12.13 -18.33
CA ARG A 118 -2.23 13.43 -17.67
C ARG A 118 -3.50 14.24 -17.45
N ALA A 119 -4.40 14.25 -18.43
CA ALA A 119 -5.68 14.94 -18.31
C ALA A 119 -6.55 14.30 -17.21
N ALA A 120 -6.66 12.98 -17.19
CA ALA A 120 -7.41 12.24 -16.16
C ALA A 120 -6.79 12.34 -14.75
N ASN A 121 -5.47 12.50 -14.67
CA ASN A 121 -4.70 12.58 -13.43
C ASN A 121 -4.51 14.01 -12.92
N ARG A 122 -5.03 15.02 -13.63
CA ARG A 122 -4.81 16.42 -13.27
C ARG A 122 -5.32 16.71 -11.85
N GLY A 123 -4.40 17.13 -10.98
CA GLY A 123 -4.69 17.48 -9.60
C GLY A 123 -4.87 16.29 -8.66
N LYS A 124 -4.64 15.06 -9.13
CA LYS A 124 -4.63 13.88 -8.27
C LYS A 124 -3.31 13.73 -7.54
N PHE A 125 -3.31 13.15 -6.35
CA PHE A 125 -2.07 12.79 -5.65
C PHE A 125 -1.47 11.48 -6.19
N GLU A 126 -0.16 11.33 -6.02
CA GLU A 126 0.53 10.08 -6.31
C GLU A 126 0.02 8.96 -5.38
N PRO A 127 -0.23 7.74 -5.90
CA PRO A 127 -0.66 6.62 -5.09
C PRO A 127 0.23 6.41 -3.87
N MET A 128 -0.41 6.25 -2.71
CA MET A 128 0.26 5.97 -1.44
C MET A 128 0.44 4.46 -1.27
N HIS A 129 1.67 4.02 -1.02
CA HIS A 129 1.98 2.62 -0.71
C HIS A 129 2.19 2.46 0.78
N LEU A 130 1.46 1.54 1.37
CA LEU A 130 1.58 1.16 2.77
C LEU A 130 1.98 -0.31 2.84
N THR A 131 2.97 -0.62 3.67
CA THR A 131 3.39 -1.99 3.98
C THR A 131 3.09 -2.32 5.44
N HIS A 132 3.10 -3.62 5.77
CA HIS A 132 2.72 -4.15 7.07
C HIS A 132 1.31 -3.73 7.51
N VAL A 133 0.36 -3.61 6.58
CA VAL A 133 -0.93 -2.98 6.91
C VAL A 133 -1.82 -3.89 7.76
N ARG A 134 -2.40 -3.32 8.81
CA ARG A 134 -3.32 -4.01 9.73
C ARG A 134 -4.57 -3.15 9.98
N PRO A 135 -5.76 -3.77 10.07
CA PRO A 135 -6.94 -3.07 10.56
C PRO A 135 -6.77 -2.79 12.06
N THR A 136 -7.26 -1.63 12.50
CA THR A 136 -7.30 -1.26 13.92
C THR A 136 -8.41 -1.98 14.70
N SER A 137 -9.38 -2.55 14.00
CA SER A 137 -10.49 -3.28 14.59
C SER A 137 -10.19 -4.78 14.73
N THR A 138 -10.50 -5.33 15.90
CA THR A 138 -10.42 -6.78 16.14
C THR A 138 -11.58 -7.55 15.52
N ASN A 139 -12.65 -6.84 15.13
CA ASN A 139 -13.88 -7.44 14.60
C ASN A 139 -13.87 -7.59 13.06
N THR A 140 -12.86 -7.06 12.38
CA THR A 140 -12.73 -7.20 10.93
C THR A 140 -11.59 -8.15 10.59
N PRO A 141 -11.87 -9.35 10.05
CA PRO A 141 -10.83 -10.20 9.52
C PRO A 141 -10.24 -9.55 8.26
N GLY A 142 -8.96 -9.25 8.28
CA GLY A 142 -8.26 -8.69 7.12
C GLY A 142 -6.77 -8.62 7.39
N ILE A 143 -5.99 -9.33 6.59
CA ILE A 143 -4.53 -9.16 6.54
C ILE A 143 -4.24 -8.51 5.19
N TYR A 144 -4.03 -7.20 5.21
CA TYR A 144 -3.65 -6.42 4.03
C TYR A 144 -2.14 -6.21 4.10
N ASP A 145 -1.31 -7.21 3.82
CA ASP A 145 0.14 -7.05 4.05
C ASP A 145 0.73 -5.83 3.33
N ASN A 146 0.21 -5.50 2.15
CA ASN A 146 0.50 -4.25 1.47
C ASN A 146 -0.79 -3.62 0.91
N VAL A 147 -0.84 -2.29 0.87
CA VAL A 147 -1.97 -1.52 0.33
C VAL A 147 -1.46 -0.43 -0.59
N VAL A 148 -2.19 -0.20 -1.68
CA VAL A 148 -2.04 0.98 -2.54
C VAL A 148 -3.33 1.78 -2.49
N VAL A 149 -3.22 3.07 -2.16
CA VAL A 149 -4.36 3.99 -2.06
C VAL A 149 -4.21 5.11 -3.07
N CYS A 150 -5.25 5.38 -3.86
CA CYS A 150 -5.25 6.44 -4.86
C CYS A 150 -6.62 7.13 -4.95
N GLU A 151 -6.75 8.21 -5.72
CA GLU A 151 -8.08 8.76 -6.03
C GLU A 151 -8.83 7.83 -6.97
N GLN A 152 -10.15 7.80 -6.85
CA GLN A 152 -10.98 7.14 -7.84
C GLN A 152 -10.73 7.72 -9.25
N GLY A 153 -10.68 6.82 -10.24
CA GLY A 153 -10.39 7.14 -11.63
C GLY A 153 -8.93 7.49 -11.90
N SER A 154 -7.99 7.22 -10.97
CA SER A 154 -6.56 7.44 -11.23
C SER A 154 -6.09 6.52 -12.35
N VAL A 155 -5.40 7.08 -13.33
CA VAL A 155 -4.75 6.30 -14.40
C VAL A 155 -3.33 6.00 -13.97
N ILE A 156 -2.98 4.73 -13.84
CA ILE A 156 -1.74 4.31 -13.17
C ILE A 156 -0.73 3.65 -14.11
N THR A 157 0.52 3.63 -13.66
CA THR A 157 1.63 2.86 -14.22
C THR A 157 2.19 1.96 -13.14
N PHE A 158 2.47 0.70 -13.49
CA PHE A 158 3.28 -0.19 -12.67
C PHE A 158 4.72 -0.07 -13.10
N ASP A 159 5.60 0.28 -12.18
CA ASP A 159 7.04 0.10 -12.36
C ASP A 159 7.45 -1.22 -11.68
N VAL A 160 8.21 -2.05 -12.39
CA VAL A 160 8.69 -3.35 -11.93
C VAL A 160 10.19 -3.42 -12.16
N SER A 161 10.93 -3.78 -11.13
CA SER A 161 12.37 -4.05 -11.21
C SER A 161 12.64 -5.46 -10.73
N SER A 162 13.53 -6.17 -11.43
CA SER A 162 13.92 -7.52 -11.02
C SER A 162 15.31 -7.87 -11.56
N TRP A 163 15.99 -8.77 -10.85
CA TRP A 163 17.18 -9.41 -11.38
C TRP A 163 16.82 -10.29 -12.60
N GLY A 164 17.64 -10.27 -13.65
CA GLY A 164 17.43 -11.12 -14.83
C GLY A 164 18.69 -11.86 -15.25
N ALA A 165 18.54 -13.10 -15.72
CA ALA A 165 19.63 -13.86 -16.34
C ALA A 165 19.85 -13.39 -17.77
N ALA A 166 19.21 -13.99 -18.78
CA ALA A 166 19.04 -13.34 -20.09
C ALA A 166 18.05 -12.18 -20.01
N GLY A 167 17.19 -12.24 -18.99
CA GLY A 167 16.32 -11.17 -18.54
C GLY A 167 15.30 -11.70 -17.55
N PHE A 168 14.13 -11.07 -17.50
CA PHE A 168 13.03 -11.55 -16.67
C PHE A 168 11.68 -11.36 -17.37
N CYS A 169 10.73 -12.20 -17.00
CA CYS A 169 9.32 -12.05 -17.32
C CYS A 169 8.61 -11.48 -16.09
N PHE A 170 7.57 -10.69 -16.29
CA PHE A 170 6.68 -10.27 -15.20
C PHE A 170 5.21 -10.41 -15.56
N ASN A 171 4.42 -10.71 -14.54
CA ASN A 171 2.97 -10.86 -14.58
C ASN A 171 2.35 -9.91 -13.57
N ILE A 172 1.20 -9.34 -13.91
CA ILE A 172 0.43 -8.48 -13.01
C ILE A 172 -1.02 -8.96 -13.09
N LYS A 173 -1.48 -9.60 -12.02
CA LYS A 173 -2.77 -10.32 -12.01
C LYS A 173 -3.60 -9.91 -10.80
N PRO A 174 -4.78 -9.31 -11.00
CA PRO A 174 -5.79 -9.31 -9.95
C PRO A 174 -6.33 -10.74 -9.75
N ASP A 175 -6.72 -11.08 -8.52
CA ASP A 175 -7.32 -12.40 -8.24
C ASP A 175 -8.68 -12.59 -8.95
N ALA A 176 -9.37 -11.49 -9.24
CA ALA A 176 -10.57 -11.46 -10.05
C ALA A 176 -10.60 -10.22 -10.98
N GLY A 177 -11.20 -10.36 -12.16
CA GLY A 177 -11.25 -9.32 -13.18
C GLY A 177 -10.28 -9.58 -14.35
N GLU A 178 -10.07 -8.55 -15.19
CA GLU A 178 -9.19 -8.67 -16.35
C GLU A 178 -7.71 -8.69 -15.92
N THR A 179 -6.94 -9.64 -16.46
CA THR A 179 -5.50 -9.71 -16.23
C THR A 179 -4.80 -8.50 -16.84
N ILE A 180 -4.04 -7.76 -16.02
CA ILE A 180 -3.34 -6.55 -16.46
C ILE A 180 -2.15 -6.93 -17.33
N VAL A 181 -1.30 -7.85 -16.87
CA VAL A 181 -0.17 -8.36 -17.66
C VAL A 181 -0.11 -9.87 -17.53
N ASP A 182 -0.26 -10.55 -18.68
CA ASP A 182 -0.05 -11.99 -18.84
C ASP A 182 1.26 -12.27 -19.60
N GLY A 183 2.37 -11.89 -18.96
CA GLY A 183 3.71 -12.10 -19.47
C GLY A 183 4.23 -10.98 -20.37
N LEU A 184 4.92 -10.01 -19.76
CA LEU A 184 5.81 -9.09 -20.47
C LEU A 184 7.27 -9.36 -20.10
N TYR A 185 8.17 -9.10 -21.04
CA TYR A 185 9.55 -9.57 -20.97
C TYR A 185 10.54 -8.43 -21.08
N ILE A 186 11.50 -8.41 -20.17
CA ILE A 186 12.65 -7.51 -20.20
C ILE A 186 13.86 -8.30 -20.68
N CYS A 187 14.45 -7.82 -21.76
CA CYS A 187 15.52 -8.45 -22.50
C CYS A 187 16.83 -7.72 -22.22
N LEU A 188 17.84 -8.41 -21.66
CA LEU A 188 19.10 -7.77 -21.27
C LEU A 188 20.16 -7.79 -22.39
N GLY A 189 19.87 -8.45 -23.51
CA GLY A 189 20.74 -8.48 -24.68
C GLY A 189 22.12 -9.04 -24.36
N ASP A 190 23.14 -8.30 -24.81
CA ASP A 190 24.56 -8.67 -24.64
C ASP A 190 25.11 -8.37 -23.23
N ASN A 191 24.28 -7.82 -22.33
CA ASN A 191 24.66 -7.54 -20.94
C ASN A 191 23.76 -8.31 -19.95
N PRO A 192 23.82 -9.65 -19.87
CA PRO A 192 22.96 -10.43 -18.97
C PRO A 192 23.32 -10.25 -17.48
N ASN A 193 22.55 -10.88 -16.59
CA ASN A 193 22.86 -11.13 -15.17
C ASN A 193 22.83 -9.91 -14.24
N HIS A 194 21.94 -8.95 -14.50
CA HIS A 194 21.80 -7.75 -13.66
C HIS A 194 20.33 -7.41 -13.40
N VAL A 195 20.12 -6.45 -12.48
CA VAL A 195 18.79 -5.90 -12.17
C VAL A 195 18.42 -4.87 -13.23
N ALA A 196 17.23 -5.02 -13.81
CA ALA A 196 16.68 -4.04 -14.74
C ALA A 196 15.26 -3.65 -14.33
N GLY A 197 14.90 -2.41 -14.64
CA GLY A 197 13.56 -1.87 -14.43
C GLY A 197 12.77 -1.81 -15.73
N SER A 198 11.45 -1.86 -15.60
CA SER A 198 10.51 -1.56 -16.67
C SER A 198 9.22 -1.00 -16.10
N SER A 199 8.38 -0.49 -16.98
CA SER A 199 7.07 0.02 -16.62
C SER A 199 6.01 -0.42 -17.61
N THR A 200 4.82 -0.77 -17.11
CA THR A 200 3.62 -0.96 -17.92
C THR A 200 2.53 0.00 -17.48
N ARG A 201 1.90 0.66 -18.45
CA ARG A 201 0.81 1.62 -18.24
C ARG A 201 -0.47 1.22 -18.97
N ARG A 202 -0.51 0.00 -19.50
CA ARG A 202 -1.66 -0.59 -20.18
C ARG A 202 -1.83 -2.07 -19.86
N TYR A 203 -3.02 -2.58 -20.15
CA TYR A 203 -3.27 -4.01 -20.23
C TYR A 203 -2.40 -4.65 -21.35
N SER A 204 -1.93 -5.88 -21.16
CA SER A 204 -1.15 -6.58 -22.18
C SER A 204 -2.05 -7.07 -23.31
N SER A 205 -3.22 -7.59 -22.97
CA SER A 205 -4.27 -8.07 -23.88
C SER A 205 -4.94 -6.96 -24.67
N ALA A 206 -5.09 -5.78 -24.06
CA ALA A 206 -5.83 -4.66 -24.62
C ALA A 206 -4.96 -3.41 -24.62
N ALA A 207 -4.95 -2.64 -25.72
CA ALA A 207 -4.24 -1.36 -25.80
C ALA A 207 -4.93 -0.26 -24.99
N LYS A 208 -5.28 -0.55 -23.74
CA LYS A 208 -6.08 0.28 -22.85
C LYS A 208 -5.27 0.60 -21.60
N GLN A 209 -5.36 1.86 -21.18
CA GLN A 209 -4.79 2.35 -19.93
C GLN A 209 -5.35 1.61 -18.73
N ILE A 210 -4.61 1.64 -17.62
CA ILE A 210 -5.02 1.02 -16.36
C ILE A 210 -5.64 2.08 -15.46
N VAL A 211 -6.93 1.96 -15.18
CA VAL A 211 -7.68 2.91 -14.35
C VAL A 211 -8.12 2.24 -13.06
N VAL A 212 -7.84 2.86 -11.92
CA VAL A 212 -8.27 2.36 -10.60
C VAL A 212 -9.59 3.01 -10.19
N ASN A 213 -10.61 2.21 -9.92
CA ASN A 213 -11.93 2.67 -9.49
C ASN A 213 -12.43 1.96 -8.24
N SER A 214 -13.40 2.58 -7.56
CA SER A 214 -14.09 1.93 -6.46
C SER A 214 -14.85 0.72 -6.98
N THR A 215 -14.66 -0.42 -6.32
CA THR A 215 -15.49 -1.62 -6.53
C THR A 215 -16.97 -1.34 -6.27
N SER A 216 -17.33 -0.32 -5.48
CA SER A 216 -18.72 0.10 -5.27
C SER A 216 -19.36 0.84 -6.43
N SER A 217 -18.54 1.40 -7.33
CA SER A 217 -19.03 1.94 -8.60
C SER A 217 -19.24 0.85 -9.65
N MET A 218 -18.86 -0.39 -9.33
CA MET A 218 -18.91 -1.53 -10.23
C MET A 218 -19.99 -2.52 -9.78
N GLN A 219 -20.55 -3.26 -10.74
CA GLN A 219 -21.56 -4.30 -10.47
C GLN A 219 -20.88 -5.60 -9.99
N ILE A 220 -20.10 -5.53 -8.90
CA ILE A 220 -19.37 -6.68 -8.35
C ILE A 220 -20.25 -7.44 -7.34
N PRO A 221 -20.43 -8.76 -7.48
CA PRO A 221 -21.19 -9.56 -6.50
C PRO A 221 -20.64 -9.45 -5.08
N SER A 222 -21.51 -9.37 -4.05
CA SER A 222 -21.15 -8.98 -2.67
C SER A 222 -20.12 -9.87 -1.95
N GLY A 223 -19.77 -11.04 -2.50
CA GLY A 223 -18.72 -11.92 -1.96
C GLY A 223 -17.35 -11.81 -2.65
N GLN A 224 -17.24 -11.13 -3.79
CA GLN A 224 -16.02 -11.13 -4.61
C GLN A 224 -15.12 -9.91 -4.38
N TRP A 225 -15.57 -8.93 -3.62
CA TRP A 225 -14.93 -7.62 -3.49
C TRP A 225 -13.46 -7.70 -3.12
N VAL A 226 -13.10 -8.57 -2.16
CA VAL A 226 -11.72 -8.74 -1.70
C VAL A 226 -10.81 -9.27 -2.81
N GLN A 227 -11.33 -10.17 -3.66
CA GLN A 227 -10.56 -10.74 -4.78
C GLN A 227 -10.27 -9.68 -5.85
N TYR A 228 -11.25 -8.82 -6.16
CA TYR A 228 -11.03 -7.72 -7.10
C TYR A 228 -10.00 -6.71 -6.60
N GLN A 229 -9.86 -6.55 -5.28
CA GLN A 229 -8.87 -5.64 -4.69
C GLN A 229 -7.46 -6.20 -4.69
N ARG A 230 -7.31 -7.53 -4.58
CA ARG A 230 -6.00 -8.19 -4.45
C ARG A 230 -5.32 -8.29 -5.79
N VAL A 231 -4.12 -7.71 -5.88
CA VAL A 231 -3.26 -7.75 -7.07
C VAL A 231 -1.91 -8.36 -6.71
N SER A 232 -1.46 -9.29 -7.55
CA SER A 232 -0.14 -9.91 -7.48
C SER A 232 0.74 -9.39 -8.61
N VAL A 233 1.98 -9.03 -8.27
CA VAL A 233 3.06 -8.71 -9.22
C VAL A 233 4.16 -9.73 -9.02
N GLN A 234 4.35 -10.58 -10.02
CA GLN A 234 5.30 -11.69 -9.97
C GLN A 234 6.35 -11.55 -11.06
N THR A 235 7.60 -11.88 -10.75
CA THR A 235 8.69 -11.92 -11.75
C THR A 235 9.29 -13.32 -11.84
N LEU A 236 9.66 -13.73 -13.05
CA LEU A 236 10.21 -15.05 -13.37
C LEU A 236 11.55 -14.88 -14.09
N ARG A 237 12.52 -15.73 -13.76
CA ARG A 237 13.83 -15.73 -14.42
C ARG A 237 13.70 -16.17 -15.87
N MET A 238 14.16 -15.36 -16.80
CA MET A 238 14.25 -15.71 -18.22
C MET A 238 15.68 -16.09 -18.57
N THR A 239 15.88 -17.33 -19.03
CA THR A 239 17.22 -17.89 -19.32
C THR A 239 17.58 -17.85 -20.79
N SER A 240 16.59 -17.74 -21.68
CA SER A 240 16.82 -17.64 -23.12
C SER A 240 15.64 -16.94 -23.82
N TYR A 241 15.94 -16.21 -24.89
CA TYR A 241 14.96 -15.70 -25.84
C TYR A 241 15.61 -15.44 -27.21
N LYS A 242 14.78 -15.34 -28.24
CA LYS A 242 15.19 -14.95 -29.60
C LYS A 242 14.61 -13.59 -29.94
N LYS A 243 15.45 -12.70 -30.45
CA LYS A 243 15.06 -11.37 -30.94
C LYS A 243 15.89 -11.03 -32.19
N ASP A 244 15.22 -10.55 -33.23
CA ASP A 244 15.86 -10.13 -34.49
C ASP A 244 16.81 -11.20 -35.08
N GLY A 245 16.39 -12.47 -35.03
CA GLY A 245 17.17 -13.60 -35.55
C GLY A 245 18.27 -14.12 -34.61
N ARG A 246 18.66 -13.37 -33.58
CA ARG A 246 19.70 -13.74 -32.61
C ARG A 246 19.13 -14.35 -31.34
N THR A 247 19.77 -15.41 -30.84
CA THR A 247 19.46 -16.00 -29.53
C THR A 247 20.34 -15.35 -28.46
N TYR A 248 19.71 -14.93 -27.38
CA TYR A 248 20.35 -14.44 -26.17
C TYR A 248 20.05 -15.41 -25.05
N SER A 249 21.07 -15.80 -24.27
CA SER A 249 20.91 -16.78 -23.21
C SER A 249 21.87 -16.54 -22.06
N SER A 250 21.41 -16.81 -20.84
CA SER A 250 22.23 -16.94 -19.66
C SER A 250 21.52 -17.85 -18.65
N ASN A 251 22.27 -18.74 -18.03
CA ASN A 251 21.77 -19.66 -17.01
C ASN A 251 22.19 -19.24 -15.59
N ALA A 252 22.79 -18.05 -15.41
CA ALA A 252 23.22 -17.57 -14.12
C ALA A 252 22.07 -17.59 -13.11
N GLN A 253 22.41 -17.83 -11.85
CA GLN A 253 21.45 -17.69 -10.75
C GLN A 253 21.52 -16.26 -10.22
N PRO A 254 20.42 -15.75 -9.63
CA PRO A 254 20.48 -14.49 -8.93
C PRO A 254 21.58 -14.53 -7.85
N PRO A 255 22.26 -13.41 -7.58
CA PRO A 255 23.27 -13.36 -6.53
C PRO A 255 22.65 -13.81 -5.21
N ASN A 256 23.42 -14.49 -4.37
CA ASN A 256 22.95 -14.86 -3.03
C ASN A 256 22.43 -13.59 -2.36
N SER A 257 21.20 -13.64 -1.83
CA SER A 257 20.67 -12.54 -1.03
C SER A 257 21.59 -12.39 0.18
N ILE A 258 22.51 -11.44 0.14
CA ILE A 258 23.14 -10.96 1.36
C ILE A 258 21.97 -10.32 2.09
N ALA A 259 21.47 -10.97 3.14
CA ALA A 259 20.50 -10.34 4.03
C ALA A 259 21.11 -9.00 4.42
N SER A 260 20.50 -7.90 3.95
CA SER A 260 20.97 -6.58 4.33
C SER A 260 20.92 -6.56 5.85
N SER A 261 22.05 -6.37 6.52
CA SER A 261 22.17 -6.36 7.97
C SER A 261 21.45 -5.17 8.63
N THR A 262 20.62 -4.45 7.86
CA THR A 262 19.69 -3.42 8.33
C THR A 262 18.21 -3.78 8.11
N ALA A 263 17.90 -4.99 7.61
CA ALA A 263 16.53 -5.51 7.57
C ALA A 263 16.55 -7.05 7.68
N ALA A 264 16.36 -7.57 8.89
CA ALA A 264 16.03 -8.96 9.15
C ALA A 264 14.93 -9.00 10.22
N PRO A 265 14.02 -10.00 10.17
CA PRO A 265 14.44 -11.32 10.59
C PRO A 265 14.27 -12.42 9.53
N SER A 266 15.13 -13.40 9.72
CA SER A 266 15.43 -14.59 8.93
C SER A 266 14.27 -15.55 8.72
N SER A 267 14.20 -16.09 7.50
CA SER A 267 13.48 -17.31 7.15
C SER A 267 14.16 -18.55 7.74
N ARG A 268 13.42 -19.34 8.54
CA ARG A 268 13.41 -20.82 8.51
C ARG A 268 12.33 -21.32 9.47
N ASP A 269 11.07 -21.07 9.11
CA ASP A 269 10.00 -21.97 9.51
C ASP A 269 8.85 -21.87 8.48
N THR A 270 8.27 -23.00 8.12
CA THR A 270 7.11 -23.10 7.20
C THR A 270 5.79 -22.78 7.91
N SER A 271 5.85 -21.92 8.93
CA SER A 271 4.70 -21.24 9.49
C SER A 271 4.73 -19.79 9.00
N LEU A 272 3.58 -19.32 8.49
CA LEU A 272 3.33 -17.94 8.06
C LEU A 272 4.02 -16.95 9.02
N PRO A 273 4.76 -15.93 8.54
CA PRO A 273 5.40 -14.96 9.43
C PRO A 273 4.30 -14.17 10.15
N ARG A 274 3.97 -14.63 11.35
CA ARG A 274 3.32 -13.83 12.38
C ARG A 274 4.37 -12.80 12.80
N SER A 275 4.05 -11.52 12.53
CA SER A 275 4.79 -10.33 12.96
C SER A 275 6.31 -10.38 12.69
N ALA A 276 6.74 -9.87 11.53
CA ALA A 276 8.05 -9.22 11.51
C ALA A 276 7.95 -8.04 12.49
N GLU A 277 8.62 -8.17 13.64
CA GLU A 277 8.70 -7.13 14.66
C GLU A 277 9.20 -5.83 14.00
N LEU A 278 8.35 -4.83 13.93
CA LEU A 278 8.70 -3.51 13.39
C LEU A 278 9.65 -2.83 14.36
N SER A 279 10.66 -2.09 13.89
CA SER A 279 11.46 -1.33 14.82
C SER A 279 10.64 -0.15 15.39
N PRO A 280 10.94 0.33 16.61
CA PRO A 280 10.35 1.55 17.16
C PRO A 280 10.35 2.75 16.19
N ARG A 281 11.39 2.87 15.36
CA ARG A 281 11.51 3.93 14.35
C ARG A 281 10.57 3.76 13.15
N ASP A 282 10.15 2.54 12.85
CA ASP A 282 9.22 2.25 11.76
C ASP A 282 7.79 2.61 12.17
N LEU A 283 7.44 2.43 13.45
CA LEU A 283 6.15 2.84 14.02
C LEU A 283 5.99 4.35 14.15
N ALA A 284 7.08 5.09 14.42
CA ALA A 284 7.08 6.55 14.34
C ALA A 284 6.79 7.08 12.91
N ARG A 285 6.79 6.21 11.89
CA ARG A 285 6.40 6.51 10.50
C ARG A 285 5.06 5.86 10.12
N ALA A 286 4.35 5.28 11.08
CA ALA A 286 3.06 4.68 10.85
C ALA A 286 2.06 5.74 10.38
N THR A 287 1.29 5.33 9.38
CA THR A 287 0.19 6.07 8.80
C THR A 287 -1.11 5.42 9.23
N ILE A 288 -2.03 6.22 9.78
CA ILE A 288 -3.42 5.81 9.96
C ILE A 288 -4.23 6.32 8.79
N LEU A 289 -4.85 5.39 8.08
CA LEU A 289 -5.77 5.63 6.99
C LEU A 289 -7.20 5.37 7.48
N PRO A 290 -8.04 6.41 7.63
CA PRO A 290 -9.39 6.23 8.12
C PRO A 290 -10.24 5.37 7.20
N GLY A 291 -10.85 4.32 7.73
CA GLY A 291 -11.60 3.37 6.91
C GLY A 291 -12.82 3.99 6.24
N ASP A 292 -13.42 5.03 6.84
CA ASP A 292 -14.54 5.75 6.23
C ASP A 292 -14.13 6.68 5.10
N SER A 293 -12.84 7.03 4.99
CA SER A 293 -12.30 7.88 3.91
C SER A 293 -12.02 7.10 2.62
N ILE A 294 -11.94 5.77 2.73
CA ILE A 294 -11.57 4.88 1.63
C ILE A 294 -12.64 3.83 1.34
N THR A 295 -12.55 3.25 0.16
CA THR A 295 -13.34 2.10 -0.25
C THR A 295 -12.46 1.14 -1.04
N PRO A 296 -12.68 -0.17 -0.95
CA PRO A 296 -12.19 -1.16 -1.90
C PRO A 296 -12.06 -0.68 -3.35
N GLY A 297 -10.86 -0.75 -3.91
CA GLY A 297 -10.55 -0.39 -5.30
C GLY A 297 -10.20 -1.59 -6.17
N THR A 298 -10.33 -1.46 -7.49
CA THR A 298 -9.82 -2.42 -8.47
C THR A 298 -9.48 -1.73 -9.79
N THR A 299 -8.77 -2.43 -10.67
CA THR A 299 -8.36 -1.92 -11.99
C THR A 299 -9.36 -2.27 -13.07
N GLN A 300 -9.58 -1.36 -14.01
CA GLN A 300 -10.33 -1.61 -15.25
C GLN A 300 -9.67 -0.94 -16.47
N PRO A 301 -9.92 -1.45 -17.68
CA PRO A 301 -9.50 -0.80 -18.92
C PRO A 301 -10.06 0.63 -19.04
N GLY A 302 -9.18 1.57 -19.40
CA GLY A 302 -9.50 2.98 -19.63
C GLY A 302 -9.52 3.39 -21.10
N ALA A 303 -9.00 4.60 -21.37
CA ALA A 303 -8.79 5.09 -22.72
C ALA A 303 -7.68 4.30 -23.44
N ASP A 304 -7.54 4.51 -24.76
CA ASP A 304 -6.45 3.89 -25.51
C ASP A 304 -5.08 4.37 -25.03
N SER A 305 -4.15 3.43 -24.92
CA SER A 305 -2.76 3.68 -24.59
C SER A 305 -1.90 3.66 -25.86
N ASN A 306 -0.96 4.60 -25.95
CA ASN A 306 0.06 4.65 -26.99
C ASN A 306 1.27 3.77 -26.68
N GLN A 307 1.32 3.13 -25.51
CA GLN A 307 2.39 2.19 -25.17
C GLN A 307 2.33 0.99 -26.12
N SER A 308 3.46 0.70 -26.74
CA SER A 308 3.67 -0.48 -27.57
C SER A 308 4.64 -1.43 -26.89
N PHE A 309 4.47 -2.71 -27.17
CA PHE A 309 5.37 -3.76 -26.72
C PHE A 309 6.05 -4.38 -27.94
N GLY A 310 7.36 -4.61 -27.83
CA GLY A 310 8.09 -5.36 -28.84
C GLY A 310 7.75 -6.85 -28.79
N GLY A 311 8.20 -7.58 -29.81
CA GLY A 311 8.07 -9.04 -29.88
C GLY A 311 9.40 -9.74 -29.62
N ILE A 312 9.33 -10.89 -28.94
CA ILE A 312 10.41 -11.88 -28.84
C ILE A 312 9.81 -13.27 -29.07
N SER A 313 10.64 -14.27 -29.36
CA SER A 313 10.20 -15.66 -29.56
C SER A 313 11.11 -16.65 -28.83
N ASN A 314 10.69 -17.93 -28.78
CA ASN A 314 11.45 -19.02 -28.16
C ASN A 314 11.91 -18.72 -26.73
N VAL A 315 11.02 -18.10 -25.94
CA VAL A 315 11.33 -17.71 -24.58
C VAL A 315 11.39 -18.94 -23.68
N VAL A 316 12.44 -19.01 -22.86
CA VAL A 316 12.58 -20.00 -21.81
C VAL A 316 12.60 -19.28 -20.46
N THR A 317 11.58 -19.55 -19.64
CA THR A 317 11.47 -19.04 -18.27
C THR A 317 11.48 -20.19 -17.27
N ASP A 318 12.08 -19.94 -16.12
CA ASP A 318 11.93 -20.82 -14.98
C ASP A 318 10.51 -20.74 -14.40
N ARG A 319 10.07 -21.82 -13.75
CA ARG A 319 8.78 -21.86 -13.04
C ARG A 319 8.85 -21.25 -11.65
N THR A 320 10.03 -21.16 -11.05
CA THR A 320 10.21 -20.58 -9.72
C THR A 320 10.24 -19.06 -9.81
N PRO A 321 9.35 -18.34 -9.11
CA PRO A 321 9.39 -16.88 -9.08
C PRO A 321 10.68 -16.37 -8.48
N LEU A 322 11.24 -15.31 -9.08
CA LEU A 322 12.32 -14.51 -8.50
C LEU A 322 11.84 -13.69 -7.30
N GLY A 323 10.57 -13.28 -7.35
CA GLY A 323 9.89 -12.56 -6.29
C GLY A 323 8.42 -12.35 -6.64
N GLU A 324 7.59 -12.17 -5.62
CA GLU A 324 6.16 -11.87 -5.75
C GLU A 324 5.72 -10.89 -4.66
N VAL A 325 5.14 -9.77 -5.08
CA VAL A 325 4.49 -8.82 -4.19
C VAL A 325 2.99 -8.90 -4.38
N VAL A 326 2.26 -8.99 -3.26
CA VAL A 326 0.81 -8.92 -3.21
C VAL A 326 0.41 -7.64 -2.48
N PHE A 327 -0.49 -6.86 -3.05
CA PHE A 327 -1.09 -5.69 -2.41
C PHE A 327 -2.59 -5.59 -2.72
N TYR A 328 -3.28 -4.74 -1.97
CA TYR A 328 -4.70 -4.47 -2.12
C TYR A 328 -4.93 -3.01 -2.53
N PHE A 329 -5.80 -2.79 -3.53
CA PHE A 329 -6.20 -1.44 -3.90
C PHE A 329 -7.33 -0.91 -3.02
N PHE A 330 -7.15 0.34 -2.59
CA PHE A 330 -8.21 1.17 -2.04
C PHE A 330 -8.26 2.50 -2.81
N VAL A 331 -9.44 3.11 -2.86
CA VAL A 331 -9.60 4.46 -3.39
C VAL A 331 -10.18 5.38 -2.33
N PHE A 332 -9.72 6.63 -2.30
CA PHE A 332 -10.36 7.66 -1.51
C PHE A 332 -11.73 7.99 -2.09
N LYS A 333 -12.71 8.21 -1.21
CA LYS A 333 -14.07 8.58 -1.60
C LYS A 333 -14.17 10.03 -2.10
N SER A 334 -13.26 10.89 -1.65
CA SER A 334 -13.19 12.29 -2.07
C SER A 334 -11.75 12.79 -2.07
N ARG A 335 -11.51 13.89 -2.80
CA ARG A 335 -10.20 14.57 -2.80
C ARG A 335 -9.95 15.25 -1.45
N GLU A 336 -10.98 15.79 -0.81
CA GLU A 336 -10.90 16.40 0.51
C GLU A 336 -10.43 15.40 1.56
N ASP A 337 -10.97 14.18 1.52
CA ASP A 337 -10.54 13.09 2.41
C ASP A 337 -9.07 12.75 2.20
N ALA A 338 -8.64 12.68 0.94
CA ALA A 338 -7.25 12.41 0.65
C ALA A 338 -6.32 13.56 1.06
N VAL A 339 -6.70 14.81 0.85
CA VAL A 339 -5.92 15.98 1.31
C VAL A 339 -5.83 16.02 2.83
N LYS A 340 -6.90 15.66 3.54
CA LYS A 340 -6.84 15.55 5.01
C LYS A 340 -5.85 14.49 5.43
N VAL A 341 -5.94 13.30 4.87
CA VAL A 341 -5.06 12.19 5.23
C VAL A 341 -3.62 12.50 4.82
N ILE A 342 -3.36 12.79 3.53
CA ILE A 342 -2.03 13.05 2.98
C ILE A 342 -1.42 14.34 3.53
N GLY A 343 -2.19 15.42 3.68
CA GLY A 343 -1.73 16.69 4.24
C GLY A 343 -1.49 16.65 5.75
N GLN A 344 -2.09 15.70 6.47
CA GLN A 344 -1.75 15.40 7.87
C GLN A 344 -0.47 14.53 7.97
N ILE A 345 -0.21 13.66 6.98
CA ILE A 345 0.90 12.69 6.98
C ILE A 345 2.18 13.27 6.37
N ASN A 346 2.03 14.14 5.37
CA ASN A 346 3.09 14.94 4.76
C ASN A 346 2.68 16.40 4.94
N SER A 347 3.20 17.07 5.97
CA SER A 347 3.50 18.49 5.77
C SER A 347 4.79 18.54 4.94
N PRO A 348 4.73 18.67 3.60
CA PRO A 348 5.94 19.07 2.89
C PRO A 348 6.32 20.45 3.43
N ASN A 349 7.62 20.66 3.57
CA ASN A 349 8.16 22.00 3.68
C ASN A 349 7.42 22.91 2.66
N PRO A 350 6.79 24.03 3.10
CA PRO A 350 6.04 24.92 2.21
C PRO A 350 6.84 25.35 0.97
N SER A 351 8.17 25.30 1.04
CA SER A 351 9.11 25.63 -0.05
C SER A 351 9.10 24.67 -1.26
N VAL A 352 8.25 23.64 -1.29
CA VAL A 352 8.07 22.78 -2.49
C VAL A 352 6.89 23.25 -3.35
N TRP A 353 6.06 24.16 -2.80
CA TRP A 353 4.90 24.75 -3.48
C TRP A 353 5.08 26.23 -3.83
N ASP A 354 6.26 26.80 -3.60
CA ASP A 354 6.67 28.15 -4.01
C ASP A 354 7.56 28.12 -5.27
#